data_AF-A0A2V8XGQ9-F1
#
_entry.id   AF-A0A2V8XGQ9-F1
#
_cell.length_a   1.000
_cell.length_b   1.000
_cell.length_c   1.000
_cell.angle_alpha   90.00
_cell.angle_beta   90.00
_cell.angle_gamma   90.00
#
_symmetry.space_group_name_H-M   'P 1'
#
loop_
_entity.id
_entity.type
_entity.pdbx_description
1 polymer ?
#
loop_
_entity_poly.entity_id
_entity_poly.type
_entity_poly.pdbx_seq_one_letter_code
_entity_poly.pdbx_strand_id
1 'polypeptide(L)'
;KYSFAPTNGEFKGVRTFAEEVKHIGFANHLFFGPLMGETIDVKNIQQESNGPAELKTKAEIIQYLKDSFALGHRAISTITSENEVTLLPKPPLPFLSTRLAIANIGTFHPMDHYGQMVEYLRMNGIIPPASRPRPPQPPSSQPKPQQ
;
A
#
# COMPACT_ATOMS: atom_id res chain seq x y z
N LYS A 1 -1.37 17.31 6.17
CA LYS A 1 -2.82 17.58 6.09
C LYS A 1 -3.53 16.26 5.78
N TYR A 2 -3.86 15.48 6.82
CA TYR A 2 -4.41 14.12 6.64
C TYR A 2 -5.88 14.13 6.25
N SER A 3 -6.64 15.11 6.73
CA SER A 3 -8.04 15.31 6.38
C SER A 3 -8.26 15.97 5.00
N PHE A 4 -7.21 16.23 4.22
CA PHE A 4 -7.36 16.88 2.93
C PHE A 4 -7.93 15.92 1.89
N ALA A 5 -8.97 16.37 1.18
CA ALA A 5 -9.39 15.86 -0.12
C ALA A 5 -9.43 17.05 -1.09
N PRO A 6 -9.10 16.88 -2.39
CA PRO A 6 -9.24 17.93 -3.38
C PRO A 6 -10.69 18.42 -3.50
N THR A 7 -10.87 19.73 -3.70
CA THR A 7 -12.19 20.34 -3.89
C THR A 7 -12.31 21.12 -5.21
N ASN A 8 -11.21 21.25 -5.95
CA ASN A 8 -11.16 22.03 -7.19
C ASN A 8 -11.53 21.15 -8.38
N GLY A 9 -12.72 21.33 -8.96
CA GLY A 9 -13.24 20.49 -10.05
C GLY A 9 -14.09 19.32 -9.53
N GLU A 10 -14.19 18.24 -10.31
CA GLU A 10 -15.10 17.11 -10.05
C GLU A 10 -14.50 16.05 -9.08
N PHE A 11 -13.92 16.49 -7.96
CA PHE A 11 -13.36 15.61 -6.93
C PHE A 11 -14.32 15.30 -5.77
N LYS A 12 -15.63 15.54 -5.96
CA LYS A 12 -16.62 15.26 -4.91
C LYS A 12 -16.64 13.76 -4.58
N GLY A 13 -16.45 13.44 -3.30
CA GLY A 13 -16.53 12.08 -2.79
C GLY A 13 -15.26 11.25 -2.92
N VAL A 14 -14.15 11.83 -3.40
CA VAL A 14 -12.85 11.15 -3.34
C VAL A 14 -12.36 11.02 -1.90
N ARG A 15 -11.47 10.05 -1.66
CA ARG A 15 -10.86 9.84 -0.36
C ARG A 15 -10.04 11.05 0.08
N THR A 16 -10.02 11.27 1.39
CA THR A 16 -9.00 12.12 2.02
C THR A 16 -7.63 11.44 1.99
N PHE A 17 -6.55 12.20 2.18
CA PHE A 17 -5.20 11.64 2.31
C PHE A 17 -5.11 10.55 3.41
N ALA A 18 -5.83 10.73 4.53
CA ALA A 18 -5.91 9.74 5.59
C ALA A 18 -6.60 8.46 5.13
N GLU A 19 -7.69 8.58 4.37
CA GLU A 19 -8.42 7.44 3.82
C GLU A 19 -7.62 6.72 2.74
N GLU A 20 -6.84 7.42 1.91
CA GLU A 20 -5.89 6.79 0.99
C GLU A 20 -4.87 5.91 1.75
N VAL A 21 -4.29 6.43 2.82
CA VAL A 21 -3.33 5.66 3.65
C VAL A 21 -4.01 4.46 4.31
N LYS A 22 -5.18 4.65 4.91
CA LYS A 22 -5.93 3.55 5.54
C LYS A 22 -6.40 2.52 4.51
N HIS A 23 -6.78 2.94 3.32
CA HIS A 23 -7.19 2.05 2.24
C HIS A 23 -6.07 1.11 1.82
N ILE A 24 -4.82 1.61 1.72
CA ILE A 24 -3.66 0.73 1.47
C ILE A 24 -3.52 -0.30 2.61
N GLY A 25 -3.70 0.13 3.87
CA GLY A 25 -3.74 -0.77 5.02
C GLY A 25 -4.78 -1.88 4.89
N PHE A 26 -6.02 -1.49 4.57
CA PHE A 26 -7.14 -2.40 4.36
C PHE A 26 -6.88 -3.37 3.20
N ALA A 27 -6.41 -2.86 2.05
CA ALA A 27 -6.13 -3.66 0.88
C ALA A 27 -5.06 -4.72 1.17
N ASN A 28 -4.02 -4.38 1.92
CA ASN A 28 -3.01 -5.34 2.36
C ASN A 28 -3.61 -6.47 3.22
N HIS A 29 -4.53 -6.17 4.14
CA HIS A 29 -5.24 -7.23 4.88
C HIS A 29 -6.13 -8.07 3.97
N LEU A 30 -6.89 -7.44 3.07
CA LEU A 30 -7.74 -8.14 2.10
C LEU A 30 -6.95 -9.13 1.23
N PHE A 31 -5.74 -8.74 0.80
CA PHE A 31 -4.91 -9.57 -0.08
C PHE A 31 -4.07 -10.58 0.70
N PHE A 32 -3.31 -10.15 1.70
CA PHE A 32 -2.31 -10.98 2.36
C PHE A 32 -2.84 -11.75 3.59
N GLY A 33 -3.87 -11.21 4.26
CA GLY A 33 -4.48 -11.83 5.43
C GLY A 33 -4.92 -13.28 5.20
N PRO A 34 -5.63 -13.61 4.10
CA PRO A 34 -6.03 -14.98 3.79
C PRO A 34 -4.88 -15.98 3.67
N LEU A 35 -3.70 -15.53 3.23
CA LEU A 35 -2.50 -16.39 3.17
C LEU A 35 -1.94 -16.70 4.57
N MET A 36 -2.29 -15.89 5.56
CA MET A 36 -1.91 -16.03 6.96
C MET A 36 -3.05 -16.56 7.84
N GLY A 37 -4.17 -16.99 7.23
CA GLY A 37 -5.33 -17.54 7.93
C GLY A 37 -6.35 -16.51 8.44
N GLU A 38 -6.20 -15.23 8.09
CA GLU A 38 -7.24 -14.23 8.38
C GLU A 38 -8.49 -14.52 7.56
N THR A 39 -9.66 -14.37 8.18
CA THR A 39 -10.94 -14.43 7.47
C THR A 39 -11.40 -13.00 7.20
N ILE A 40 -11.65 -12.68 5.94
CA ILE A 40 -12.13 -11.36 5.52
C ILE A 40 -13.61 -11.47 5.14
N ASP A 41 -14.45 -10.57 5.67
CA ASP A 41 -15.84 -10.48 5.24
C ASP A 41 -15.92 -9.79 3.88
N VAL A 42 -15.95 -10.61 2.83
CA VAL A 42 -16.00 -10.12 1.45
C VAL A 42 -17.30 -9.38 1.10
N LYS A 43 -18.35 -9.49 1.93
CA LYS A 43 -19.65 -8.85 1.66
C LYS A 43 -19.65 -7.35 1.93
N ASN A 44 -18.75 -6.86 2.78
CA ASN A 44 -18.70 -5.47 3.22
C ASN A 44 -17.47 -4.70 2.69
N ILE A 45 -16.74 -5.27 1.71
CA ILE A 45 -15.49 -4.70 1.20
C ILE A 45 -15.66 -3.24 0.78
N GLN A 46 -16.75 -2.90 0.08
CA GLN A 46 -16.97 -1.53 -0.37
C GLN A 46 -17.13 -0.56 0.80
N GLN A 47 -17.93 -0.93 1.81
CA GLN A 47 -18.20 -0.14 3.00
C GLN A 47 -16.95 0.03 3.87
N GLU A 48 -16.12 -1.01 3.96
CA GLU A 48 -14.92 -1.04 4.81
C GLU A 48 -13.65 -0.56 4.09
N SER A 49 -13.73 -0.31 2.77
CA SER A 49 -12.56 -0.01 1.95
C SER A 49 -11.75 1.20 2.40
N ASN A 50 -12.30 2.12 3.18
CA ASN A 50 -11.56 3.26 3.75
C ASN A 50 -10.73 2.89 4.99
N GLY A 51 -10.62 1.60 5.30
CA GLY A 51 -9.99 1.07 6.50
C GLY A 51 -10.75 1.42 7.78
N PRO A 52 -10.24 0.98 8.95
CA PRO A 52 -11.01 1.05 10.18
C PRO A 52 -11.39 2.49 10.55
N ALA A 53 -12.66 2.69 10.90
CA ALA A 53 -13.24 4.01 11.11
C ALA A 53 -12.73 4.66 12.40
N GLU A 54 -12.36 3.85 13.39
CA GLU A 54 -11.86 4.21 14.71
C GLU A 54 -10.46 4.83 14.70
N LEU A 55 -9.65 4.56 13.66
CA LEU A 55 -8.31 5.16 13.53
C LEU A 55 -8.45 6.62 13.10
N LYS A 56 -8.18 7.56 14.02
CA LYS A 56 -8.37 9.00 13.80
C LYS A 56 -7.06 9.76 13.74
N THR A 57 -6.06 9.33 14.48
CA THR A 57 -4.79 10.04 14.60
C THR A 57 -3.81 9.59 13.52
N LYS A 58 -2.90 10.50 13.16
CA LYS A 58 -1.77 10.16 12.27
C LYS A 58 -0.97 8.96 12.79
N ALA A 59 -0.78 8.85 14.11
CA ALA A 59 0.02 7.79 14.70
C ALA A 59 -0.64 6.41 14.50
N GLU A 60 -1.93 6.31 14.82
CA GLU A 60 -2.74 5.10 14.61
C GLU A 60 -2.76 4.68 13.13
N ILE A 61 -3.00 5.62 12.23
CA ILE A 61 -3.07 5.35 10.78
C ILE A 61 -1.72 4.87 10.25
N ILE A 62 -0.62 5.49 10.66
CA ILE A 62 0.72 5.07 10.25
C ILE A 62 1.10 3.73 10.85
N GLN A 63 0.70 3.44 12.09
CA GLN A 63 0.95 2.14 12.70
C GLN A 63 0.20 1.05 11.94
N TYR A 64 -1.10 1.26 11.66
CA TYR A 64 -1.90 0.34 10.85
C TYR A 64 -1.30 0.08 9.47
N LEU A 65 -0.82 1.12 8.77
CA LEU A 65 -0.13 0.96 7.50
C LEU A 65 1.14 0.09 7.62
N LYS A 66 1.96 0.33 8.65
CA LYS A 66 3.20 -0.44 8.85
C LYS A 66 2.91 -1.91 9.15
N ASP A 67 1.91 -2.16 9.99
CA ASP A 67 1.52 -3.52 10.37
C ASP A 67 0.98 -4.30 9.18
N SER A 68 0.25 -3.63 8.28
CA SER A 68 -0.25 -4.25 7.05
C SER A 68 0.89 -4.60 6.06
N PHE A 69 1.94 -3.77 5.96
CA PHE A 69 3.14 -4.12 5.18
C PHE A 69 3.92 -5.26 5.83
N ALA A 70 4.03 -5.29 7.16
CA ALA A 70 4.64 -6.40 7.87
C ALA A 70 3.88 -7.72 7.64
N LEU A 71 2.54 -7.66 7.59
CA LEU A 71 1.70 -8.79 7.17
C LEU A 71 2.03 -9.24 5.75
N GLY A 72 2.10 -8.30 4.79
CA GLY A 72 2.47 -8.60 3.42
C GLY A 72 3.84 -9.27 3.28
N HIS A 73 4.86 -8.76 3.98
CA HIS A 73 6.18 -9.39 4.01
C HIS A 73 6.15 -10.83 4.51
N ARG A 74 5.42 -11.10 5.61
CA ARG A 74 5.25 -12.47 6.13
C ARG A 74 4.54 -13.35 5.11
N ALA A 75 3.43 -12.91 4.54
CA ALA A 75 2.67 -13.67 3.55
C ALA A 75 3.52 -14.02 2.33
N ILE A 76 4.22 -13.05 1.75
CA ILE A 76 5.09 -13.25 0.59
C ILE A 76 6.24 -14.21 0.93
N SER A 77 6.78 -14.17 2.15
CA SER A 77 7.86 -15.10 2.56
C SER A 77 7.45 -16.57 2.62
N THR A 78 6.14 -16.86 2.61
CA THR A 78 5.63 -18.25 2.55
C THR A 78 5.48 -18.79 1.14
N ILE A 79 5.69 -17.94 0.12
CA ILE A 79 5.52 -18.33 -1.29
C ILE A 79 6.79 -19.04 -1.76
N THR A 80 6.60 -20.20 -2.37
CA THR A 80 7.68 -21.02 -2.94
C THR A 80 7.32 -21.42 -4.37
N SER A 81 8.31 -21.82 -5.16
CA SER A 81 8.09 -22.29 -6.54
C SER A 81 7.11 -23.47 -6.63
N GLU A 82 6.97 -24.25 -5.55
CA GLU A 82 6.06 -25.39 -5.48
C GLU A 82 4.60 -24.98 -5.21
N ASN A 83 4.36 -23.79 -4.63
CA ASN A 83 3.02 -23.39 -4.16
C ASN A 83 2.46 -22.13 -4.84
N GLU A 84 3.28 -21.42 -5.62
CA GLU A 84 2.98 -20.07 -6.10
C GLU A 84 1.78 -20.02 -7.05
N VAL A 85 1.62 -21.05 -7.90
CA VAL A 85 0.51 -21.19 -8.87
C VAL A 85 -0.59 -22.15 -8.43
N THR A 86 -0.46 -22.78 -7.26
CA THR A 86 -1.51 -23.66 -6.75
C THR A 86 -2.77 -22.85 -6.41
N LEU A 87 -3.93 -23.36 -6.83
CA LEU A 87 -5.21 -22.74 -6.53
C LEU A 87 -5.48 -22.74 -5.01
N LEU A 88 -5.88 -21.59 -4.50
CA LEU A 88 -6.34 -21.45 -3.13
C LEU A 88 -7.73 -22.09 -2.98
N PRO A 89 -7.97 -22.87 -1.92
CA PRO A 89 -9.29 -23.45 -1.66
C PRO A 89 -10.39 -22.40 -1.44
N LYS A 90 -10.01 -21.23 -0.91
CA LYS A 90 -10.91 -20.12 -0.57
C LYS A 90 -10.25 -18.79 -0.97
N PRO A 91 -10.29 -18.41 -2.25
CA PRO A 91 -9.69 -17.16 -2.68
C PRO A 91 -10.50 -15.97 -2.14
N PRO A 92 -9.85 -14.86 -1.75
CA PRO A 92 -10.56 -13.67 -1.27
C PRO A 92 -11.40 -12.99 -2.35
N LEU A 93 -10.96 -13.05 -3.60
CA LEU A 93 -11.68 -12.57 -4.78
C LEU A 93 -11.48 -13.56 -5.93
N PRO A 94 -12.41 -13.69 -6.89
CA PRO A 94 -12.30 -14.68 -7.96
C PRO A 94 -11.00 -14.61 -8.78
N PHE A 95 -10.45 -13.41 -8.98
CA PHE A 95 -9.21 -13.19 -9.72
C PHE A 95 -7.93 -13.38 -8.87
N LEU A 96 -8.07 -13.62 -7.56
CA LEU A 96 -6.98 -13.83 -6.61
C LEU A 96 -6.88 -15.30 -6.19
N SER A 97 -6.86 -16.17 -7.20
CA SER A 97 -6.96 -17.62 -7.02
C SER A 97 -5.64 -18.31 -6.68
N THR A 98 -4.49 -17.64 -6.78
CA THR A 98 -3.17 -18.21 -6.45
C THR A 98 -2.37 -17.28 -5.55
N ARG A 99 -1.34 -17.81 -4.89
CA ARG A 99 -0.40 -17.02 -4.06
C ARG A 99 0.34 -15.98 -4.90
N LEU A 100 0.76 -16.35 -6.11
CA LEU A 100 1.40 -15.44 -7.05
C LEU A 100 0.47 -14.29 -7.48
N ALA A 101 -0.81 -14.59 -7.76
CA ALA A 101 -1.78 -13.55 -8.10
C ALA A 101 -1.98 -12.53 -6.96
N ILE A 102 -2.04 -13.02 -5.72
CA ILE A 102 -2.11 -12.19 -4.52
C ILE A 102 -0.85 -11.35 -4.32
N ALA A 103 0.34 -11.95 -4.45
CA ALA A 103 1.60 -11.23 -4.33
C ALA A 103 1.75 -10.13 -5.38
N ASN A 104 1.34 -10.44 -6.62
CA ASN A 104 1.33 -9.48 -7.72
C ASN A 104 0.41 -8.29 -7.42
N ILE A 105 -0.88 -8.54 -7.14
CA ILE A 105 -1.82 -7.42 -6.87
C ILE A 105 -1.40 -6.61 -5.65
N GLY A 106 -0.95 -7.26 -4.57
CA GLY A 106 -0.56 -6.58 -3.34
C GLY A 106 0.69 -5.72 -3.49
N THR A 107 1.57 -6.04 -4.45
CA THR A 107 2.76 -5.23 -4.75
C THR A 107 2.42 -4.05 -5.67
N PHE A 108 1.49 -4.22 -6.61
CA PHE A 108 1.17 -3.20 -7.61
C PHE A 108 0.07 -2.22 -7.18
N HIS A 109 -0.97 -2.69 -6.51
CA HIS A 109 -2.13 -1.87 -6.10
C HIS A 109 -1.77 -0.58 -5.34
N PRO A 110 -0.79 -0.57 -4.41
CA PRO A 110 -0.41 0.67 -3.73
C PRO A 110 0.11 1.77 -4.67
N MET A 111 0.55 1.44 -5.88
CA MET A 111 1.02 2.42 -6.87
C MET A 111 -0.11 3.32 -7.38
N ASP A 112 -1.31 2.76 -7.58
CA ASP A 112 -2.51 3.52 -8.03
C ASP A 112 -2.89 4.59 -7.00
N HIS A 113 -2.72 4.27 -5.71
CA HIS A 113 -2.95 5.19 -4.60
C HIS A 113 -1.80 6.16 -4.39
N TYR A 114 -0.56 5.70 -4.56
CA TYR A 114 0.62 6.56 -4.46
C TYR A 114 0.54 7.73 -5.45
N GLY A 115 0.12 7.49 -6.69
CA GLY A 115 -0.10 8.53 -7.68
C GLY A 115 -1.11 9.59 -7.24
N GLN A 116 -2.25 9.17 -6.68
CA GLN A 116 -3.27 10.09 -6.14
C GLN A 116 -2.75 10.89 -4.95
N MET A 117 -2.07 10.22 -4.01
CA MET A 117 -1.47 10.86 -2.83
C MET A 117 -0.40 11.89 -3.24
N VAL A 118 0.36 11.62 -4.30
CA VAL A 118 1.36 12.53 -4.86
C VAL A 118 0.71 13.83 -5.35
N GLU A 119 -0.44 13.75 -6.04
CA GLU A 119 -1.21 14.94 -6.44
C GLU A 119 -1.71 15.72 -5.21
N TYR A 120 -2.17 15.03 -4.17
CA TYR A 120 -2.65 15.69 -2.95
C TYR A 120 -1.52 16.43 -2.22
N LEU A 121 -0.30 15.88 -2.24
CA LEU A 121 0.88 16.57 -1.72
C LEU A 121 1.16 17.86 -2.50
N ARG A 122 1.15 17.82 -3.83
CA ARG A 122 1.40 19.00 -4.68
C ARG A 122 0.34 20.08 -4.52
N MET A 123 -0.93 19.70 -4.49
CA MET A 123 -2.05 20.63 -4.20
C MET A 123 -1.92 21.31 -2.84
N ASN A 124 -1.13 20.74 -1.93
CA ASN A 124 -0.83 21.29 -0.61
C ASN A 124 0.56 21.93 -0.48
N GLY A 125 1.25 22.17 -1.60
CA GLY A 125 2.58 22.78 -1.61
C GLY A 125 3.67 21.90 -1.00
N ILE A 126 3.44 20.59 -0.88
CA ILE A 126 4.39 19.63 -0.33
C ILE A 126 5.10 18.92 -1.49
N ILE A 127 6.43 18.98 -1.52
CA ILE A 127 7.24 18.25 -2.49
C ILE A 127 7.15 16.74 -2.17
N PRO A 128 6.62 15.92 -3.10
CA PRO A 128 6.53 14.48 -2.89
C PRO A 128 7.90 13.85 -2.62
N PRO A 129 7.99 12.80 -1.77
CA PRO A 129 9.28 12.23 -1.36
C PRO A 129 10.23 11.88 -2.52
N ALA A 130 9.72 11.21 -3.55
CA ALA A 130 10.52 10.83 -4.72
C ALA A 130 10.97 12.00 -5.61
N SER A 131 10.36 13.19 -5.45
CA SER A 131 10.70 14.41 -6.20
C SER A 131 11.63 15.35 -5.42
N ARG A 132 12.05 14.98 -4.20
CA ARG A 132 12.97 15.80 -3.41
C ARG A 132 14.37 15.82 -4.03
N PRO A 133 15.12 16.93 -3.92
CA PRO A 133 16.51 16.97 -4.35
C PRO A 133 17.31 15.84 -3.70
N ARG A 134 18.09 15.11 -4.50
CA ARG A 134 19.00 14.09 -3.97
C ARG A 134 20.04 14.81 -3.09
N PRO A 135 20.39 14.29 -1.90
CA PRO A 135 21.54 14.76 -1.16
C PRO A 135 22.79 14.73 -2.08
N PRO A 136 23.74 15.66 -1.92
CA PRO A 136 24.99 15.61 -2.67
C PRO A 136 25.59 14.20 -2.55
N GLN A 137 25.88 13.55 -3.68
CA GLN A 137 26.62 12.30 -3.62
C GLN A 137 28.01 12.59 -3.06
N PRO A 138 28.51 11.81 -2.10
CA PRO A 138 29.91 11.91 -1.71
C PRO A 138 30.79 11.69 -2.96
N PRO A 139 31.92 12.40 -3.07
CA PRO A 139 32.80 12.29 -4.23
C PRO A 139 33.18 10.82 -4.45
N SER A 140 33.11 10.37 -5.71
CA SER A 140 33.45 9.00 -6.05
C SER A 140 34.91 8.73 -5.70
N SER A 141 35.15 7.70 -4.89
CA SER A 141 36.49 7.17 -4.66
C SER A 141 36.93 6.42 -5.92
N GLN A 142 37.42 7.15 -6.92
CA GLN A 142 38.20 6.51 -7.97
C GLN A 142 39.46 5.89 -7.33
N PRO A 143 39.78 4.62 -7.62
CA PRO A 143 41.02 4.02 -7.15
C PRO A 143 42.20 4.81 -7.71
N LYS A 144 43.14 5.21 -6.84
CA LYS A 144 44.40 5.81 -7.30
C LYS A 144 45.13 4.81 -8.20
N PRO A 145 45.71 5.25 -9.32
CA PRO A 145 46.55 4.37 -10.14
C PRO A 145 47.72 3.85 -9.29
N GLN A 146 47.90 2.54 -9.27
CA GLN A 146 49.04 1.88 -8.61
C GLN A 146 50.31 2.28 -9.37
N GLN A 147 51.29 2.81 -8.63
CA GLN A 147 52.66 3.02 -9.10
C GLN A 147 53.44 1.70 -9.03
#